data_AF-E0QP62-F1
#
_entry.id   AF-E0QP62-F1
#
_cell.length_a   1.000
_cell.length_b   1.000
_cell.length_c   1.000
_cell.angle_alpha   90.00
_cell.angle_beta   90.00
_cell.angle_gamma   90.00
#
_symmetry.space_group_name_H-M   'P 1'
#
loop_
_entity.id
_entity.type
_entity.pdbx_description
1 polymer ?
#
loop_
_entity_poly.entity_id
_entity_poly.type
_entity_poly.pdbx_seq_one_letter_code
_entity_poly.pdbx_strand_id
1 'polypeptide(L)'
;MNVKTQADDLVRQRGNIFLAAAGRAWEQLAAQAQVDDRVQRRGTGLVAFVSFGFDAAPPVFAVPRWVFGADAAGAWLTVAYRAEAPRPDLVEFMRCQAETWRVNSGMRLVNPTNPSEVEPCTRIPVGAPKNPGRERFEANVRAAVAAIRAGAARKIVCARRVDFPLVKPAPVAETCARLVALLSRKYPDCWVFSVGGLTGATPEMLLEARGEAPNSEAVGVAAGKRVAHARVLAGTARPGEGVNLMESAKNRREHELAVASVVAPLEALLSGSSADVVTNGCVNPVVVSPGFQQPEARAFTPGENFANGGKSGVRLDYKNKARPFFPPSETETRPAPHEPAGAPREPGRVPHEPEQSAPVPGRTPHEPGREPSAVQTRGPYRLELPNLVHLATDVTAPIPPGKTVFDLLGVIHPTAAVAGLPREVALGFIRRQELDRGRYAGPVGWVDARGGGQFALALRCAQVSERAVSAQVGAGIMADSDPQGEFLETEAKLAPIRDCLDFDADCFE
;
A
#
# COMPACT_ATOMS: atom_id res chain seq x y z
N MET A 1 -17.36 -19.19 14.71
CA MET A 1 -17.11 -19.75 13.35
C MET A 1 -15.62 -19.73 13.08
N ASN A 2 -15.11 -20.81 12.50
CA ASN A 2 -13.68 -21.11 12.41
C ASN A 2 -13.04 -20.28 11.28
N VAL A 3 -12.55 -19.07 11.57
CA VAL A 3 -11.91 -18.14 10.61
C VAL A 3 -10.75 -18.80 9.84
N LYS A 4 -10.12 -19.83 10.42
CA LYS A 4 -9.09 -20.64 9.78
C LYS A 4 -9.58 -21.35 8.51
N THR A 5 -10.80 -21.89 8.53
CA THR A 5 -11.33 -22.71 7.43
C THR A 5 -11.70 -21.87 6.20
N GLN A 6 -12.22 -20.65 6.39
CA GLN A 6 -12.47 -19.71 5.29
C GLN A 6 -11.18 -19.11 4.71
N ALA A 7 -10.14 -18.91 5.53
CA ALA A 7 -8.85 -18.45 5.05
C ALA A 7 -8.20 -19.50 4.13
N ASP A 8 -8.26 -20.79 4.47
CA ASP A 8 -7.68 -21.88 3.68
C ASP A 8 -8.36 -22.05 2.30
N ASP A 9 -9.67 -21.78 2.20
CA ASP A 9 -10.40 -21.78 0.92
C ASP A 9 -10.04 -20.59 0.01
N LEU A 10 -9.69 -19.44 0.61
CA LEU A 10 -9.22 -18.25 -0.11
C LEU A 10 -7.83 -18.43 -0.73
N VAL A 11 -6.97 -19.28 -0.13
CA VAL A 11 -5.59 -19.53 -0.60
C VAL A 11 -5.55 -20.20 -1.99
N ARG A 12 -6.64 -20.85 -2.44
CA ARG A 12 -6.65 -21.61 -3.71
C ARG A 12 -7.09 -20.82 -4.95
N GLN A 13 -7.53 -19.57 -4.80
CA GLN A 13 -8.04 -18.77 -5.92
C GLN A 13 -6.91 -17.93 -6.55
N ARG A 14 -6.65 -18.12 -7.85
CA ARG A 14 -5.58 -17.41 -8.59
C ARG A 14 -6.10 -16.11 -9.23
N GLY A 15 -5.24 -15.09 -9.29
CA GLY A 15 -5.58 -13.77 -9.84
C GLY A 15 -6.50 -12.96 -8.92
N ASN A 16 -7.06 -11.86 -9.41
CA ASN A 16 -7.79 -10.89 -8.57
C ASN A 16 -9.09 -11.40 -7.92
N ILE A 17 -9.48 -12.65 -8.20
CA ILE A 17 -10.63 -13.33 -7.61
C ILE A 17 -10.48 -13.42 -6.07
N PHE A 18 -9.24 -13.57 -5.55
CA PHE A 18 -9.02 -13.59 -4.10
C PHE A 18 -9.33 -12.25 -3.43
N LEU A 19 -9.12 -11.11 -4.10
CA LEU A 19 -9.43 -9.78 -3.55
C LEU A 19 -10.95 -9.63 -3.37
N ALA A 20 -11.72 -10.02 -4.38
CA ALA A 20 -13.18 -10.00 -4.31
C ALA A 20 -13.73 -10.96 -3.25
N ALA A 21 -13.13 -12.15 -3.12
CA ALA A 21 -13.53 -13.11 -2.11
C ALA A 21 -13.18 -12.65 -0.68
N ALA A 22 -12.02 -12.01 -0.49
CA ALA A 22 -11.65 -11.37 0.77
C ALA A 22 -12.60 -10.22 1.14
N GLY A 23 -13.03 -9.43 0.14
CA GLY A 23 -14.02 -8.38 0.34
C GLY A 23 -15.36 -8.91 0.83
N ARG A 24 -15.90 -9.95 0.18
CA ARG A 24 -17.14 -10.61 0.64
C ARG A 24 -17.02 -11.18 2.05
N ALA A 25 -15.90 -11.82 2.37
CA ALA A 25 -15.67 -12.36 3.71
C ALA A 25 -15.61 -11.25 4.77
N TRP A 26 -14.96 -10.13 4.44
CA TRP A 26 -14.91 -8.96 5.32
C TRP A 26 -16.29 -8.33 5.54
N GLU A 27 -17.07 -8.13 4.48
CA GLU A 27 -18.44 -7.60 4.56
C GLU A 27 -19.34 -8.48 5.42
N GLN A 28 -19.26 -9.81 5.27
CA GLN A 28 -20.01 -10.75 6.10
C GLN A 28 -19.63 -10.64 7.59
N LEU A 29 -18.32 -10.53 7.89
CA LEU A 29 -17.84 -10.36 9.25
C LEU A 29 -18.30 -9.01 9.83
N ALA A 30 -18.16 -7.93 9.07
CA ALA A 30 -18.58 -6.59 9.47
C ALA A 30 -20.09 -6.50 9.73
N ALA A 31 -20.91 -7.14 8.90
CA ALA A 31 -22.37 -7.18 9.07
C ALA A 31 -22.82 -7.91 10.35
N GLN A 32 -22.00 -8.83 10.86
CA GLN A 32 -22.28 -9.58 12.11
C GLN A 32 -21.71 -8.89 13.36
N ALA A 33 -20.89 -7.85 13.18
CA ALA A 33 -20.21 -7.18 14.28
C ALA A 33 -21.10 -6.10 14.91
N GLN A 34 -21.11 -6.06 16.25
CA GLN A 34 -21.67 -4.92 16.98
C GLN A 34 -20.56 -3.89 17.18
N VAL A 35 -20.71 -2.72 16.55
CA VAL A 35 -19.69 -1.65 16.56
C VAL A 35 -20.23 -0.43 17.30
N ASP A 36 -19.67 -0.13 18.47
CA ASP A 36 -19.85 1.14 19.18
C ASP A 36 -18.65 2.04 18.86
N ASP A 37 -18.80 2.89 17.85
CA ASP A 37 -17.80 3.87 17.46
C ASP A 37 -18.29 5.27 17.81
N ARG A 38 -17.81 5.83 18.92
CA ARG A 38 -18.12 7.21 19.33
C ARG A 38 -17.22 8.25 18.67
N VAL A 39 -16.12 7.81 18.07
CA VAL A 39 -15.14 8.71 17.46
C VAL A 39 -15.58 9.07 16.04
N GLN A 40 -16.26 8.14 15.33
CA GLN A 40 -16.87 8.37 14.01
C GLN A 40 -15.88 8.96 13.00
N ARG A 41 -14.64 8.47 13.04
CA ARG A 41 -13.55 8.92 12.18
C ARG A 41 -13.10 7.80 11.25
N ARG A 42 -12.04 8.07 10.54
CA ARG A 42 -11.38 7.10 9.71
C ARG A 42 -10.49 6.20 10.57
N GLY A 43 -10.51 4.90 10.32
CA GLY A 43 -9.69 3.94 11.07
C GLY A 43 -10.20 3.71 12.50
N THR A 44 -11.43 4.14 12.81
CA THR A 44 -12.15 3.85 14.06
C THR A 44 -13.18 2.74 13.84
N GLY A 45 -13.63 2.13 14.94
CA GLY A 45 -14.53 0.98 14.87
C GLY A 45 -13.82 -0.28 14.36
N LEU A 46 -14.58 -1.21 13.81
CA LEU A 46 -14.02 -2.47 13.32
C LEU A 46 -13.16 -2.25 12.07
N VAL A 47 -11.88 -2.60 12.18
CA VAL A 47 -10.89 -2.52 11.10
C VAL A 47 -10.08 -3.80 10.98
N ALA A 48 -9.57 -4.06 9.79
CA ALA A 48 -8.60 -5.11 9.53
C ALA A 48 -7.35 -4.57 8.86
N PHE A 49 -6.20 -5.12 9.22
CA PHE A 49 -4.93 -4.92 8.53
C PHE A 49 -4.68 -6.10 7.61
N VAL A 50 -4.29 -5.80 6.38
CA VAL A 50 -4.24 -6.80 5.31
C VAL A 50 -2.97 -6.64 4.51
N SER A 51 -2.29 -7.75 4.20
CA SER A 51 -1.25 -7.82 3.18
C SER A 51 -1.54 -8.98 2.24
N PHE A 52 -1.81 -8.67 0.99
CA PHE A 52 -2.15 -9.63 -0.05
C PHE A 52 -0.91 -10.15 -0.78
N GLY A 53 -1.02 -11.34 -1.36
CA GLY A 53 -0.04 -11.84 -2.31
C GLY A 53 0.06 -10.97 -3.56
N PHE A 54 1.22 -10.98 -4.21
CA PHE A 54 1.38 -10.37 -5.53
C PHE A 54 0.50 -11.05 -6.58
N ASP A 55 0.49 -12.38 -6.56
CA ASP A 55 -0.26 -13.24 -7.46
C ASP A 55 -1.04 -14.30 -6.64
N ALA A 56 -0.51 -15.52 -6.49
CA ALA A 56 -1.22 -16.61 -5.81
C ALA A 56 -0.82 -16.79 -4.32
N ALA A 57 0.03 -15.92 -3.78
CA ALA A 57 0.50 -16.07 -2.41
C ALA A 57 -0.61 -15.76 -1.40
N PRO A 58 -0.69 -16.52 -0.28
CA PRO A 58 -1.76 -16.36 0.69
C PRO A 58 -1.71 -14.97 1.36
N PRO A 59 -2.87 -14.31 1.53
CA PRO A 59 -2.93 -13.05 2.26
C PRO A 59 -2.72 -13.26 3.76
N VAL A 60 -2.28 -12.21 4.44
CA VAL A 60 -2.48 -12.05 5.88
C VAL A 60 -3.64 -11.09 6.08
N PHE A 61 -4.66 -11.52 6.81
CA PHE A 61 -5.82 -10.71 7.14
C PHE A 61 -5.98 -10.73 8.66
N ALA A 62 -5.72 -9.61 9.32
CA ALA A 62 -5.69 -9.52 10.77
C ALA A 62 -6.74 -8.52 11.26
N VAL A 63 -7.69 -9.00 12.06
CA VAL A 63 -8.59 -8.14 12.85
C VAL A 63 -7.97 -7.97 14.23
N PRO A 64 -7.35 -6.83 14.55
CA PRO A 64 -6.66 -6.68 15.81
C PRO A 64 -7.66 -6.60 16.96
N ARG A 65 -7.30 -7.22 18.08
CA ARG A 65 -8.01 -7.00 19.35
C ARG A 65 -7.89 -5.54 19.82
N TRP A 66 -6.80 -4.87 19.45
CA TRP A 66 -6.45 -3.53 19.85
C TRP A 66 -6.01 -2.71 18.65
N VAL A 67 -6.59 -1.53 18.47
CA VAL A 67 -6.11 -0.57 17.49
C VAL A 67 -5.93 0.76 18.19
N PHE A 68 -4.68 1.14 18.41
CA PHE A 68 -4.34 2.49 18.81
C PHE A 68 -4.15 3.32 17.53
N GLY A 69 -4.99 4.33 17.35
CA GLY A 69 -4.89 5.28 16.25
C GLY A 69 -4.63 6.68 16.76
N ALA A 70 -3.95 7.48 15.95
CA ALA A 70 -3.73 8.89 16.25
C ALA A 70 -3.68 9.69 14.95
N ASP A 71 -4.23 10.90 15.03
CA ASP A 71 -4.20 11.91 13.97
C ASP A 71 -3.95 13.29 14.57
N ALA A 72 -3.99 14.34 13.73
CA ALA A 72 -3.80 15.72 14.18
C ALA A 72 -4.85 16.20 15.19
N ALA A 73 -6.01 15.54 15.25
CA ALA A 73 -7.15 15.92 16.06
C ALA A 73 -7.35 14.99 17.26
N GLY A 74 -6.42 14.08 17.55
CA GLY A 74 -6.40 13.28 18.77
C GLY A 74 -5.97 11.83 18.57
N ALA A 75 -6.03 11.05 19.65
CA ALA A 75 -5.78 9.61 19.65
C ALA A 75 -7.04 8.85 20.09
N TRP A 76 -7.17 7.61 19.61
CA TRP A 76 -8.27 6.71 19.95
C TRP A 76 -7.76 5.29 20.16
N LEU A 77 -8.61 4.50 20.83
CA LEU A 77 -8.42 3.07 20.99
C LEU A 77 -9.68 2.35 20.55
N THR A 78 -9.53 1.41 19.63
CA THR A 78 -10.55 0.40 19.33
C THR A 78 -10.21 -0.88 20.07
N VAL A 79 -11.23 -1.48 20.69
CA VAL A 79 -11.15 -2.80 21.31
C VAL A 79 -12.12 -3.74 20.61
N ALA A 80 -11.62 -4.82 20.03
CA ALA A 80 -12.42 -5.86 19.39
C ALA A 80 -12.35 -7.17 20.19
N TYR A 81 -13.49 -7.78 20.47
CA TYR A 81 -13.60 -9.05 21.20
C TYR A 81 -14.73 -9.90 20.61
N ARG A 82 -14.68 -11.21 20.84
CA ARG A 82 -15.75 -12.13 20.42
C ARG A 82 -16.83 -12.16 21.50
N ALA A 83 -18.10 -12.09 21.08
CA ALA A 83 -19.28 -11.99 21.95
C ALA A 83 -19.57 -13.23 22.84
N GLU A 84 -18.71 -14.24 22.83
CA GLU A 84 -18.75 -15.36 23.79
C GLU A 84 -18.39 -14.91 25.22
N ALA A 85 -17.91 -13.67 25.38
CA ALA A 85 -17.70 -13.00 26.66
C ALA A 85 -18.66 -11.82 26.84
N PRO A 86 -19.10 -11.51 28.09
CA PRO A 86 -19.84 -10.28 28.38
C PRO A 86 -19.09 -9.07 27.83
N ARG A 87 -19.82 -8.04 27.36
CA ARG A 87 -19.20 -6.76 27.00
C ARG A 87 -18.39 -6.27 28.21
N PRO A 88 -17.06 -6.18 28.10
CA PRO A 88 -16.25 -5.80 29.23
C PRO A 88 -16.56 -4.36 29.63
N ASP A 89 -16.51 -4.07 30.93
CA ASP A 89 -16.27 -2.69 31.36
C ASP A 89 -14.93 -2.26 30.74
N LEU A 90 -14.97 -1.28 29.85
CA LEU A 90 -13.79 -0.90 29.07
C LEU A 90 -12.66 -0.41 29.98
N VAL A 91 -12.95 0.25 31.09
CA VAL A 91 -11.93 0.80 32.00
C VAL A 91 -11.26 -0.33 32.78
N GLU A 92 -12.06 -1.24 33.35
CA GLU A 92 -11.54 -2.37 34.11
C GLU A 92 -10.82 -3.38 33.20
N PHE A 93 -11.36 -3.62 32.00
CA PHE A 93 -10.70 -4.43 30.99
C PHE A 93 -9.39 -3.81 30.53
N MET A 94 -9.35 -2.50 30.26
CA MET A 94 -8.11 -1.80 29.95
C MET A 94 -7.09 -1.92 31.07
N ARG A 95 -7.51 -1.75 32.32
CA ARG A 95 -6.64 -1.90 33.51
C ARG A 95 -6.09 -3.33 33.62
N CYS A 96 -6.95 -4.33 33.52
CA CYS A 96 -6.57 -5.75 33.58
C CYS A 96 -5.62 -6.12 32.43
N GLN A 97 -5.90 -5.63 31.22
CA GLN A 97 -5.09 -5.93 30.05
C GLN A 97 -3.76 -5.18 30.07
N ALA A 98 -3.72 -3.93 30.55
CA ALA A 98 -2.48 -3.19 30.79
C ALA A 98 -1.60 -3.89 31.83
N GLU A 99 -2.18 -4.38 32.93
CA GLU A 99 -1.45 -5.14 33.94
C GLU A 99 -0.97 -6.49 33.40
N THR A 100 -1.82 -7.20 32.66
CA THR A 100 -1.47 -8.44 31.95
C THR A 100 -0.33 -8.20 30.95
N TRP A 101 -0.34 -7.06 30.25
CA TRP A 101 0.73 -6.64 29.33
C TRP A 101 2.02 -6.33 30.08
N ARG A 102 1.94 -5.56 31.17
CA ARG A 102 3.09 -5.19 32.02
C ARG A 102 3.78 -6.42 32.60
N VAL A 103 3.00 -7.41 33.02
CA VAL A 103 3.50 -8.62 33.67
C VAL A 103 4.01 -9.66 32.66
N ASN A 104 3.35 -9.83 31.51
CA ASN A 104 3.62 -10.98 30.63
C ASN A 104 4.45 -10.70 29.37
N SER A 105 4.68 -9.44 29.01
CA SER A 105 5.16 -9.15 27.65
C SER A 105 6.66 -8.95 27.54
N GLY A 106 7.36 -8.57 28.63
CA GLY A 106 8.74 -8.04 28.54
C GLY A 106 8.89 -6.80 27.62
N MET A 107 7.78 -6.35 27.01
CA MET A 107 7.71 -5.25 26.06
C MET A 107 7.45 -3.95 26.81
N ARG A 108 8.29 -2.96 26.56
CA ARG A 108 8.10 -1.59 27.07
C ARG A 108 7.09 -0.85 26.20
N LEU A 109 6.03 -0.30 26.81
CA LEU A 109 5.21 0.73 26.19
C LEU A 109 6.10 1.94 25.96
N VAL A 110 6.46 2.18 24.70
CA VAL A 110 7.23 3.35 24.30
C VAL A 110 6.23 4.39 23.82
N ASN A 111 6.22 5.55 24.45
CA ASN A 111 5.41 6.66 23.97
C ASN A 111 5.99 7.13 22.63
N PRO A 112 5.29 6.92 21.49
CA PRO A 112 5.78 7.40 20.21
C PRO A 112 5.88 8.93 20.22
N THR A 113 5.16 9.61 21.12
CA THR A 113 5.22 11.05 21.27
C THR A 113 6.48 11.61 21.93
N ASN A 114 7.31 10.75 22.54
CA ASN A 114 8.52 11.15 23.26
C ASN A 114 9.78 10.42 22.75
N PRO A 115 10.52 10.98 21.77
CA PRO A 115 11.67 10.31 21.15
C PRO A 115 12.82 9.99 22.11
N SER A 116 12.91 10.67 23.26
CA SER A 116 13.97 10.48 24.25
C SER A 116 13.79 9.23 25.12
N GLU A 117 12.60 8.61 25.12
CA GLU A 117 12.35 7.35 25.83
C GLU A 117 12.72 6.12 25.02
N VAL A 118 13.00 6.29 23.73
CA VAL A 118 13.51 5.23 22.86
C VAL A 118 15.02 5.31 22.97
N GLU A 119 15.66 4.26 23.50
CA GLU A 119 17.08 4.05 23.22
C GLU A 119 17.29 4.25 21.71
N PRO A 120 18.39 4.88 21.27
CA PRO A 120 18.63 5.09 19.84
C PRO A 120 18.42 3.77 19.14
N CYS A 121 17.38 3.66 18.29
CA CYS A 121 17.02 2.40 17.68
C CYS A 121 18.22 1.98 16.84
N THR A 122 18.94 0.96 17.30
CA THR A 122 20.17 0.52 16.66
C THR A 122 19.80 -0.21 15.38
N ARG A 123 20.65 -0.06 14.36
CA ARG A 123 20.56 -0.85 13.14
C ARG A 123 20.58 -2.35 13.48
N ILE A 124 19.91 -3.15 12.65
CA ILE A 124 19.67 -4.57 12.90
C ILE A 124 20.91 -5.37 12.49
N PRO A 125 21.59 -6.09 13.41
CA PRO A 125 22.74 -6.91 13.10
C PRO A 125 22.41 -8.01 12.09
N VAL A 126 23.10 -8.01 10.97
CA VAL A 126 22.98 -9.03 9.92
C VAL A 126 24.36 -9.47 9.43
N GLY A 127 24.46 -10.75 9.04
CA GLY A 127 25.63 -11.25 8.34
C GLY A 127 25.63 -10.84 6.86
N ALA A 128 26.64 -11.32 6.13
CA ALA A 128 26.80 -11.05 4.71
C ALA A 128 25.51 -11.34 3.90
N PRO A 129 25.09 -10.41 3.01
CA PRO A 129 23.87 -10.58 2.25
C PRO A 129 23.99 -11.76 1.28
N LYS A 130 22.99 -12.64 1.30
CA LYS A 130 22.80 -13.65 0.28
C LYS A 130 21.97 -13.01 -0.83
N ASN A 131 22.63 -12.63 -1.91
CA ASN A 131 22.03 -12.03 -3.09
C ASN A 131 22.01 -13.06 -4.24
N PRO A 132 21.13 -14.09 -4.18
CA PRO A 132 21.06 -15.05 -5.27
C PRO A 132 20.66 -14.32 -6.56
N GLY A 133 21.56 -14.34 -7.54
CA GLY A 133 21.20 -14.13 -8.93
C GLY A 133 21.24 -12.70 -9.44
N ARG A 134 22.35 -11.96 -9.25
CA ARG A 134 22.66 -10.85 -10.18
C ARG A 134 22.62 -11.35 -11.63
N GLU A 135 23.34 -12.43 -11.91
CA GLU A 135 23.36 -13.05 -13.24
C GLU A 135 21.97 -13.48 -13.72
N ARG A 136 21.18 -14.08 -12.82
CA ARG A 136 19.80 -14.49 -13.11
C ARG A 136 18.88 -13.30 -13.33
N PHE A 137 19.01 -12.24 -12.55
CA PHE A 137 18.27 -11.00 -12.75
C PHE A 137 18.62 -10.37 -14.10
N GLU A 138 19.91 -10.23 -14.41
CA GLU A 138 20.35 -9.70 -15.70
C GLU A 138 19.91 -10.58 -16.88
N ALA A 139 19.87 -11.91 -16.70
CA ALA A 139 19.30 -12.83 -17.69
C ALA A 139 17.79 -12.63 -17.86
N ASN A 140 17.05 -12.44 -16.76
CA ASN A 140 15.62 -12.11 -16.79
C ASN A 140 15.37 -10.77 -17.50
N VAL A 141 16.22 -9.76 -17.27
CA VAL A 141 16.16 -8.48 -18.01
C VAL A 141 16.36 -8.71 -19.50
N ARG A 142 17.40 -9.46 -19.93
CA ARG A 142 17.62 -9.79 -21.35
C ARG A 142 16.42 -10.51 -21.97
N ALA A 143 15.84 -11.48 -21.26
CA ALA A 143 14.67 -12.22 -21.72
C ALA A 143 13.41 -11.31 -21.83
N ALA A 144 13.23 -10.40 -20.88
CA ALA A 144 12.14 -9.42 -20.91
C ALA A 144 12.29 -8.44 -22.08
N VAL A 145 13.50 -7.90 -22.31
CA VAL A 145 13.81 -7.05 -23.46
C VAL A 145 13.53 -7.79 -24.77
N ALA A 146 13.94 -9.05 -24.90
CA ALA A 146 13.68 -9.87 -26.08
C ALA A 146 12.16 -10.05 -26.33
N ALA A 147 11.40 -10.36 -25.29
CA ALA A 147 9.93 -10.49 -25.39
C ALA A 147 9.26 -9.16 -25.80
N ILE A 148 9.75 -8.03 -25.29
CA ILE A 148 9.23 -6.70 -25.65
C ILE A 148 9.55 -6.34 -27.10
N ARG A 149 10.80 -6.57 -27.54
CA ARG A 149 11.21 -6.32 -28.93
C ARG A 149 10.49 -7.22 -29.94
N ALA A 150 10.14 -8.44 -29.53
CA ALA A 150 9.31 -9.34 -30.31
C ALA A 150 7.82 -8.93 -30.33
N GLY A 151 7.42 -7.87 -29.62
CA GLY A 151 6.04 -7.37 -29.57
C GLY A 151 5.12 -8.15 -28.63
N ALA A 152 5.62 -9.15 -27.88
CA ALA A 152 4.80 -9.94 -26.97
C ALA A 152 4.34 -9.12 -25.74
N ALA A 153 5.15 -8.15 -25.32
CA ALA A 153 4.82 -7.24 -24.22
C ALA A 153 5.27 -5.81 -24.54
N ARG A 154 4.68 -4.83 -23.87
CA ARG A 154 5.10 -3.42 -23.89
C ARG A 154 6.03 -3.07 -22.73
N LYS A 155 5.83 -3.73 -21.58
CA LYS A 155 6.60 -3.56 -20.34
C LYS A 155 6.53 -4.85 -19.53
N ILE A 156 7.62 -5.21 -18.87
CA ILE A 156 7.67 -6.30 -17.89
C ILE A 156 8.47 -5.79 -16.70
N VAL A 157 8.04 -6.06 -15.47
CA VAL A 157 8.77 -5.69 -14.26
C VAL A 157 9.50 -6.92 -13.76
N CYS A 158 10.84 -6.88 -13.78
CA CYS A 158 11.68 -7.93 -13.25
C CYS A 158 12.02 -7.66 -11.79
N ALA A 159 11.98 -8.69 -10.92
CA ALA A 159 12.36 -8.59 -9.51
C ALA A 159 13.45 -9.61 -9.12
N ARG A 160 14.15 -9.29 -8.02
CA ARG A 160 15.11 -10.18 -7.36
C ARG A 160 14.95 -10.12 -5.84
N ARG A 161 15.48 -11.14 -5.17
CA ARG A 161 15.47 -11.31 -3.72
C ARG A 161 16.87 -11.13 -3.15
N VAL A 162 16.96 -10.48 -1.99
CA VAL A 162 18.17 -10.38 -1.17
C VAL A 162 17.81 -10.81 0.25
N ASP A 163 18.50 -11.81 0.75
CA ASP A 163 18.33 -12.31 2.10
C ASP A 163 19.46 -11.79 2.99
N PHE A 164 19.10 -11.19 4.12
CA PHE A 164 20.02 -10.72 5.15
C PHE A 164 19.87 -11.61 6.38
N PRO A 165 20.75 -12.61 6.58
CA PRO A 165 20.71 -13.46 7.77
C PRO A 165 20.92 -12.61 9.02
N LEU A 166 20.09 -12.78 10.05
CA LEU A 166 20.34 -12.16 11.35
C LEU A 166 21.55 -12.81 12.00
N VAL A 167 22.43 -12.02 12.62
CA VAL A 167 23.59 -12.55 13.39
C VAL A 167 23.11 -13.47 14.52
N LYS A 168 22.00 -13.09 15.19
CA LYS A 168 21.33 -13.91 16.21
C LYS A 168 19.84 -14.00 15.90
N PRO A 169 19.20 -15.18 16.06
CA PRO A 169 17.76 -15.27 15.91
C PRO A 169 17.03 -14.32 16.85
N ALA A 170 15.97 -13.68 16.37
CA ALA A 170 15.20 -12.69 17.12
C ALA A 170 13.69 -12.86 16.90
N PRO A 171 12.85 -12.51 17.88
CA PRO A 171 11.40 -12.50 17.68
C PRO A 171 11.01 -11.59 16.51
N VAL A 172 10.20 -12.10 15.57
CA VAL A 172 9.77 -11.37 14.37
C VAL A 172 9.20 -9.98 14.70
N ALA A 173 8.41 -9.88 15.77
CA ALA A 173 7.80 -8.62 16.20
C ALA A 173 8.83 -7.56 16.61
N GLU A 174 9.94 -7.97 17.25
CA GLU A 174 11.00 -7.07 17.67
C GLU A 174 11.74 -6.49 16.47
N THR A 175 12.15 -7.34 15.53
CA THR A 175 12.79 -6.91 14.28
C THR A 175 11.88 -6.02 13.45
N CYS A 176 10.59 -6.35 13.35
CA CYS A 176 9.60 -5.49 12.68
C CYS A 176 9.47 -4.13 13.36
N ALA A 177 9.37 -4.08 14.69
CA ALA A 177 9.27 -2.83 15.43
C ALA A 177 10.50 -1.93 15.24
N ARG A 178 11.70 -2.53 15.19
CA ARG A 178 12.96 -1.82 14.89
C ARG A 178 12.97 -1.28 13.46
N LEU A 179 12.57 -2.09 12.48
CA LEU A 179 12.43 -1.64 11.09
C LEU A 179 11.46 -0.47 10.97
N VAL A 180 10.26 -0.55 11.57
CA VAL A 180 9.29 0.55 11.57
C VAL A 180 9.89 1.81 12.15
N ALA A 181 10.55 1.73 13.31
CA ALA A 181 11.15 2.90 13.96
C ALA A 181 12.25 3.55 13.12
N LEU A 182 13.13 2.77 12.51
CA LEU A 182 14.22 3.25 11.65
C LEU A 182 13.68 3.85 10.35
N LEU A 183 12.73 3.17 9.72
CA LEU A 183 12.10 3.61 8.47
C LEU A 183 11.30 4.89 8.66
N SER A 184 10.50 5.01 9.71
CA SER A 184 9.72 6.23 10.01
C SER A 184 10.61 7.46 10.23
N ARG A 185 11.80 7.27 10.79
CA ARG A 185 12.77 8.36 10.98
C ARG A 185 13.44 8.77 9.66
N LYS A 186 13.83 7.80 8.83
CA LYS A 186 14.64 8.05 7.63
C LYS A 186 13.80 8.39 6.39
N TYR A 187 12.57 7.88 6.33
CA TYR A 187 11.65 8.02 5.19
C TYR A 187 10.29 8.58 5.65
N PRO A 188 10.25 9.81 6.22
CA PRO A 188 9.03 10.38 6.81
C PRO A 188 7.93 10.62 5.78
N ASP A 189 8.26 10.80 4.51
CA ASP A 189 7.29 11.00 3.42
C ASP A 189 6.76 9.68 2.81
N CYS A 190 7.26 8.53 3.26
CA CYS A 190 6.77 7.22 2.84
C CYS A 190 5.67 6.71 3.78
N TRP A 191 4.80 5.86 3.23
CA TRP A 191 3.86 5.08 4.03
C TRP A 191 4.61 3.90 4.67
N VAL A 192 4.86 3.98 5.99
CA VAL A 192 5.54 2.94 6.76
C VAL A 192 4.53 1.96 7.31
N PHE A 193 4.78 0.67 7.14
CA PHE A 193 3.84 -0.40 7.49
C PHE A 193 4.53 -1.64 8.04
N SER A 194 3.77 -2.42 8.82
CA SER A 194 4.14 -3.78 9.23
C SER A 194 2.88 -4.65 9.38
N VAL A 195 2.72 -5.65 8.50
CA VAL A 195 1.55 -6.55 8.50
C VAL A 195 2.01 -7.99 8.22
N GLY A 196 1.85 -8.88 9.21
CA GLY A 196 2.23 -10.29 9.05
C GLY A 196 3.74 -10.52 8.87
N GLY A 197 4.57 -9.68 9.51
CA GLY A 197 6.02 -9.71 9.35
C GLY A 197 6.54 -9.05 8.07
N LEU A 198 5.66 -8.63 7.15
CA LEU A 198 6.03 -7.80 6.01
C LEU A 198 6.13 -6.34 6.45
N THR A 199 7.33 -5.79 6.45
CA THR A 199 7.62 -4.44 6.98
C THR A 199 8.36 -3.60 5.95
N GLY A 200 7.95 -2.35 5.75
CA GLY A 200 8.56 -1.49 4.72
C GLY A 200 8.09 -0.03 4.77
N ALA A 201 8.66 0.76 3.86
CA ALA A 201 8.37 2.19 3.69
C ALA A 201 8.11 2.49 2.21
N THR A 202 6.85 2.40 1.80
CA THR A 202 6.47 2.52 0.39
C THR A 202 6.07 3.95 0.02
N PRO A 203 6.56 4.48 -1.11
CA PRO A 203 6.12 5.78 -1.61
C PRO A 203 4.86 5.68 -2.49
N GLU A 204 4.34 4.47 -2.75
CA GLU A 204 3.33 4.23 -3.79
C GLU A 204 1.99 3.79 -3.17
N MET A 205 1.04 4.73 -3.12
CA MET A 205 -0.34 4.46 -2.69
C MET A 205 -1.13 3.88 -3.87
N LEU A 206 -1.44 2.58 -3.79
CA LEU A 206 -2.21 1.89 -4.83
C LEU A 206 -3.64 2.42 -4.89
N LEU A 207 -4.28 2.51 -3.73
CA LEU A 207 -5.65 2.96 -3.62
C LEU A 207 -5.99 3.42 -2.22
N GLU A 208 -6.67 4.54 -2.16
CA GLU A 208 -7.30 5.09 -0.99
C GLU A 208 -8.78 5.26 -1.30
N ALA A 209 -9.64 4.45 -0.67
CA ALA A 209 -11.09 4.62 -0.77
C ALA A 209 -11.59 5.44 0.43
N ARG A 210 -12.13 6.63 0.15
CA ARG A 210 -12.74 7.52 1.12
C ARG A 210 -14.25 7.50 0.97
N GLY A 211 -14.96 7.38 2.09
CA GLY A 211 -16.34 7.83 2.20
C GLY A 211 -16.40 9.09 3.04
N GLU A 212 -17.35 9.97 2.74
CA GLU A 212 -17.68 11.06 3.66
C GLU A 212 -18.15 10.45 4.98
N ALA A 213 -17.61 10.96 6.09
CA ALA A 213 -18.33 10.83 7.35
C ALA A 213 -19.67 11.56 7.15
N PRO A 214 -20.77 11.13 7.81
CA PRO A 214 -22.07 11.81 7.69
C PRO A 214 -22.04 13.33 7.92
N ASN A 215 -20.95 13.85 8.50
CA ASN A 215 -20.75 15.24 8.90
C ASN A 215 -19.54 15.92 8.23
N SER A 216 -18.96 15.40 7.13
CA SER A 216 -17.82 16.08 6.49
C SER A 216 -18.27 17.13 5.48
N GLU A 217 -18.06 18.40 5.79
CA GLU A 217 -18.22 19.55 4.89
C GLU A 217 -17.09 19.63 3.83
N ALA A 218 -16.89 18.57 3.05
CA ALA A 218 -15.95 18.61 1.93
C ALA A 218 -16.64 19.27 0.72
N VAL A 219 -16.28 20.52 0.44
CA VAL A 219 -16.86 21.32 -0.65
C VAL A 219 -16.51 20.70 -2.01
N GLY A 220 -17.51 20.55 -2.89
CA GLY A 220 -17.32 20.26 -4.32
C GLY A 220 -17.68 18.85 -4.79
N VAL A 221 -18.05 17.95 -3.89
CA VAL A 221 -18.69 16.68 -4.23
C VAL A 221 -20.06 16.66 -3.54
N ALA A 222 -21.14 16.36 -4.27
CA ALA A 222 -22.47 16.30 -3.66
C ALA A 222 -22.45 15.31 -2.48
N ALA A 223 -22.98 15.75 -1.33
CA ALA A 223 -23.02 14.99 -0.08
C ALA A 223 -23.39 13.51 -0.33
N GLY A 224 -22.59 12.59 0.20
CA GLY A 224 -22.80 11.15 0.11
C GLY A 224 -22.10 10.41 -1.03
N LYS A 225 -21.23 11.06 -1.83
CA LYS A 225 -20.43 10.38 -2.85
C LYS A 225 -19.06 9.95 -2.30
N ARG A 226 -18.73 8.67 -2.47
CA ARG A 226 -17.43 8.09 -2.11
C ARG A 226 -16.43 8.27 -3.26
N VAL A 227 -15.15 8.49 -2.92
CA VAL A 227 -14.08 8.80 -3.88
C VAL A 227 -12.86 7.93 -3.61
N ALA A 228 -12.22 7.46 -4.67
CA ALA A 228 -10.97 6.74 -4.63
C ALA A 228 -9.83 7.62 -5.15
N HIS A 229 -8.69 7.56 -4.47
CA HIS A 229 -7.45 8.20 -4.89
C HIS A 229 -6.33 7.17 -5.03
N ALA A 230 -5.52 7.29 -6.07
CA ALA A 230 -4.33 6.47 -6.29
C ALA A 230 -3.16 7.39 -6.69
N ARG A 231 -1.93 6.95 -6.42
CA ARG A 231 -0.72 7.59 -6.93
C ARG A 231 0.11 6.57 -7.66
N VAL A 232 0.22 6.74 -8.96
CA VAL A 232 1.00 5.86 -9.82
C VAL A 232 2.43 6.38 -9.89
N LEU A 233 3.40 5.52 -9.55
CA LEU A 233 4.82 5.83 -9.68
C LEU A 233 5.48 4.92 -10.72
N ALA A 234 6.24 5.51 -11.65
CA ALA A 234 7.03 4.79 -12.64
C ALA A 234 8.00 5.75 -13.31
N GLY A 235 9.14 5.26 -13.82
CA GLY A 235 10.26 6.10 -14.20
C GLY A 235 11.02 6.58 -12.97
N THR A 236 12.23 6.05 -12.78
CA THR A 236 13.08 6.31 -11.62
C THR A 236 14.36 7.02 -12.04
N ALA A 237 14.82 7.98 -11.24
CA ALA A 237 16.15 8.58 -11.36
C ALA A 237 16.83 8.72 -10.00
N ARG A 238 18.15 8.96 -10.00
CA ARG A 238 18.90 9.30 -8.80
C ARG A 238 18.59 10.73 -8.36
N PRO A 239 18.75 11.06 -7.06
CA PRO A 239 18.69 12.44 -6.60
C PRO A 239 19.64 13.34 -7.41
N GLY A 240 19.17 14.53 -7.80
CA GLY A 240 19.93 15.47 -8.65
C GLY A 240 19.73 15.28 -10.17
N GLU A 241 19.26 14.11 -10.63
CA GLU A 241 19.01 13.83 -12.05
C GLU A 241 17.54 14.02 -12.46
N GLY A 242 16.71 14.56 -11.57
CA GLY A 242 15.25 14.63 -11.77
C GLY A 242 14.79 15.51 -12.94
N VAL A 243 15.59 16.46 -13.41
CA VAL A 243 15.27 17.24 -14.63
C VAL A 243 15.32 16.34 -15.86
N ASN A 244 16.38 15.52 -15.95
CA ASN A 244 16.55 14.52 -17.01
C ASN A 244 15.44 13.44 -16.96
N LEU A 245 14.84 13.20 -15.79
CA LEU A 245 13.74 12.24 -15.64
C LEU A 245 12.47 12.69 -16.40
N MET A 246 12.10 13.98 -16.31
CA MET A 246 10.95 14.54 -17.04
C MET A 246 11.20 14.56 -18.55
N GLU A 247 12.45 14.75 -18.98
CA GLU A 247 12.85 14.84 -20.39
C GLU A 247 13.11 13.46 -21.04
N SER A 248 13.36 12.42 -20.24
CA SER A 248 13.58 11.05 -20.72
C SER A 248 12.32 10.44 -21.36
N ALA A 249 12.39 10.19 -22.67
CA ALA A 249 11.33 9.52 -23.41
C ALA A 249 11.05 8.10 -22.90
N LYS A 250 12.09 7.37 -22.48
CA LYS A 250 11.97 6.04 -21.86
C LYS A 250 11.11 6.12 -20.60
N ASN A 251 11.47 7.01 -19.67
CA ASN A 251 10.81 7.11 -18.37
C ASN A 251 9.39 7.65 -18.49
N ARG A 252 9.13 8.62 -19.38
CA ARG A 252 7.76 9.09 -19.68
C ARG A 252 6.90 7.96 -20.23
N ARG A 253 7.40 7.19 -21.20
CA ARG A 253 6.64 6.08 -21.78
C ARG A 253 6.38 4.96 -20.78
N GLU A 254 7.36 4.65 -19.94
CA GLU A 254 7.17 3.71 -18.83
C GLU A 254 6.07 4.19 -17.87
N HIS A 255 6.05 5.49 -17.56
CA HIS A 255 5.07 6.11 -16.69
C HIS A 255 3.66 6.12 -17.29
N GLU A 256 3.52 6.49 -18.56
CA GLU A 256 2.25 6.47 -19.29
C GLU A 256 1.59 5.09 -19.27
N LEU A 257 2.38 4.02 -19.47
CA LEU A 257 1.89 2.64 -19.38
C LEU A 257 1.42 2.28 -17.97
N ALA A 258 2.11 2.77 -16.94
CA ALA A 258 1.71 2.57 -15.55
C ALA A 258 0.38 3.29 -15.25
N VAL A 259 0.23 4.55 -15.66
CA VAL A 259 -1.00 5.33 -15.46
C VAL A 259 -2.18 4.68 -16.19
N ALA A 260 -1.99 4.30 -17.45
CA ALA A 260 -3.02 3.63 -18.24
C ALA A 260 -3.49 2.31 -17.60
N SER A 261 -2.59 1.57 -16.94
CA SER A 261 -2.94 0.32 -16.25
C SER A 261 -3.81 0.49 -15.00
N VAL A 262 -3.97 1.74 -14.52
CA VAL A 262 -4.87 2.10 -13.40
C VAL A 262 -6.12 2.80 -13.92
N VAL A 263 -5.97 3.78 -14.82
CA VAL A 263 -7.09 4.57 -15.34
C VAL A 263 -8.07 3.70 -16.13
N ALA A 264 -7.59 2.89 -17.09
CA ALA A 264 -8.50 2.14 -17.97
C ALA A 264 -9.37 1.12 -17.20
N PRO A 265 -8.85 0.31 -16.25
CA PRO A 265 -9.70 -0.57 -15.46
C PRO A 265 -10.70 0.17 -14.55
N LEU A 266 -10.35 1.35 -14.04
CA LEU A 266 -11.28 2.18 -13.26
C LEU A 266 -12.40 2.75 -14.15
N GLU A 267 -12.08 3.26 -15.34
CA GLU A 267 -13.08 3.72 -16.32
C GLU A 267 -14.03 2.60 -16.73
N ALA A 268 -13.49 1.40 -16.98
CA ALA A 268 -14.30 0.22 -17.29
C ALA A 268 -15.27 -0.12 -16.15
N LEU A 269 -14.78 -0.15 -14.90
CA LEU A 269 -15.61 -0.37 -13.71
C LEU A 269 -16.74 0.65 -13.58
N LEU A 270 -16.47 1.93 -13.89
CA LEU A 270 -17.45 3.01 -13.80
C LEU A 270 -18.51 2.95 -14.90
N SER A 271 -18.12 2.56 -16.11
CA SER A 271 -19.04 2.43 -17.24
C SER A 271 -19.99 1.23 -17.15
N GLY A 272 -19.78 0.34 -16.17
CA GLY A 272 -20.53 -0.93 -16.08
C GLY A 272 -20.24 -1.89 -17.23
N SER A 273 -19.34 -1.52 -18.14
CA SER A 273 -18.74 -2.44 -19.10
C SER A 273 -18.08 -3.53 -18.26
N SER A 274 -18.41 -4.80 -18.52
CA SER A 274 -17.45 -5.86 -18.20
C SER A 274 -16.16 -5.36 -18.81
N ALA A 275 -15.15 -5.08 -18.00
CA ALA A 275 -13.86 -4.79 -18.54
C ALA A 275 -13.52 -6.03 -19.38
N ASP A 276 -13.68 -5.90 -20.70
CA ASP A 276 -12.58 -6.21 -21.58
C ASP A 276 -11.45 -5.39 -20.97
N VAL A 277 -10.79 -6.01 -19.97
CA VAL A 277 -9.44 -5.70 -19.59
C VAL A 277 -8.74 -5.45 -20.91
N VAL A 278 -7.77 -4.55 -20.95
CA VAL A 278 -6.87 -4.48 -22.10
C VAL A 278 -6.03 -5.78 -22.15
N THR A 279 -6.65 -6.96 -22.22
CA THR A 279 -6.28 -8.09 -23.05
C THR A 279 -6.45 -7.64 -24.49
N ASN A 280 -5.45 -6.92 -25.01
CA ASN A 280 -5.27 -6.91 -26.45
C ASN A 280 -5.01 -8.37 -26.88
N GLY A 281 -6.08 -9.05 -27.29
CA GLY A 281 -6.05 -10.10 -28.31
C GLY A 281 -5.58 -11.51 -27.94
N CYS A 282 -5.85 -12.05 -26.75
CA CYS A 282 -5.67 -13.50 -26.53
C CYS A 282 -6.82 -14.10 -25.72
N VAL A 283 -7.75 -14.74 -26.43
CA VAL A 283 -8.72 -15.69 -25.86
C VAL A 283 -7.95 -16.99 -25.59
N ASN A 284 -7.82 -17.41 -24.34
CA ASN A 284 -7.36 -18.76 -24.03
C ASN A 284 -8.54 -19.60 -23.54
N PRO A 285 -8.84 -20.74 -24.17
CA PRO A 285 -9.89 -21.64 -23.71
C PRO A 285 -9.45 -22.26 -22.37
N VAL A 286 -10.35 -22.26 -21.39
CA VAL A 286 -10.18 -23.05 -20.17
C VAL A 286 -10.28 -24.52 -20.55
N VAL A 287 -9.13 -25.19 -20.65
CA VAL A 287 -9.08 -26.66 -20.73
C VAL A 287 -9.05 -27.20 -19.31
N VAL A 288 -10.19 -27.74 -18.86
CA VAL A 288 -10.26 -28.57 -17.67
C VAL A 288 -9.93 -30.00 -18.09
N SER A 289 -8.76 -30.52 -17.74
CA SER A 289 -8.45 -31.93 -17.94
C SER A 289 -9.25 -32.78 -16.95
N PRO A 290 -10.07 -33.75 -17.39
CA PRO A 290 -10.74 -34.67 -16.50
C PRO A 290 -9.75 -35.76 -16.04
N GLY A 291 -9.52 -35.88 -14.73
CA GLY A 291 -8.71 -37.00 -14.20
C GLY A 291 -7.96 -36.79 -12.88
N PHE A 292 -8.00 -35.61 -12.25
CA PHE A 292 -7.34 -35.44 -10.95
C PHE A 292 -8.25 -35.92 -9.80
N GLN A 293 -8.03 -37.15 -9.33
CA GLN A 293 -8.62 -37.64 -8.07
C GLN A 293 -7.84 -37.10 -6.87
N GLN A 294 -8.55 -36.48 -5.92
CA GLN A 294 -8.00 -36.03 -4.64
C GLN A 294 -7.52 -37.24 -3.81
N PRO A 295 -6.28 -37.25 -3.26
CA PRO A 295 -5.95 -38.20 -2.22
C PRO A 295 -6.66 -37.79 -0.92
N GLU A 296 -7.29 -38.79 -0.28
CA GLU A 296 -8.09 -38.65 0.93
C GLU A 296 -7.30 -37.98 2.08
N ALA A 297 -7.83 -36.89 2.61
CA ALA A 297 -7.27 -36.20 3.75
C ALA A 297 -7.58 -36.97 5.04
N ARG A 298 -6.53 -37.41 5.73
CA ARG A 298 -6.61 -38.04 7.05
C ARG A 298 -7.08 -36.99 8.08
N ALA A 299 -8.23 -37.22 8.71
CA ALA A 299 -8.76 -36.37 9.77
C ALA A 299 -7.83 -36.39 11.00
N PHE A 300 -7.48 -35.20 11.51
CA PHE A 300 -6.73 -35.04 12.75
C PHE A 300 -7.71 -34.86 13.92
N THR A 301 -7.61 -35.71 14.94
CA THR A 301 -8.42 -35.64 16.16
C THR A 301 -7.90 -34.58 17.13
N PRO A 302 -8.76 -33.77 17.78
CA PRO A 302 -8.32 -32.74 18.73
C PRO A 302 -7.92 -33.37 20.06
N GLY A 303 -6.67 -33.17 20.48
CA GLY A 303 -6.16 -33.66 21.77
C GLY A 303 -4.71 -33.30 22.10
N GLU A 304 -3.93 -32.78 21.15
CA GLU A 304 -2.54 -32.41 21.42
C GLU A 304 -2.43 -30.92 21.80
N ASN A 305 -2.10 -30.70 23.07
CA ASN A 305 -1.86 -29.41 23.69
C ASN A 305 -0.78 -28.60 22.92
N PHE A 306 -1.15 -27.46 22.36
CA PHE A 306 -0.17 -26.43 22.00
C PHE A 306 0.19 -25.63 23.25
N ALA A 307 1.37 -25.93 23.80
CA ALA A 307 2.05 -25.06 24.73
C ALA A 307 2.27 -23.68 24.09
N ASN A 308 1.98 -22.64 24.88
CA ASN A 308 2.33 -21.22 24.71
C ASN A 308 3.19 -20.87 23.48
N GLY A 309 2.56 -20.32 22.44
CA GLY A 309 3.24 -19.83 21.24
C GLY A 309 2.77 -18.44 20.81
N GLY A 310 3.63 -17.43 20.98
CA GLY A 310 3.71 -16.23 20.15
C GLY A 310 2.55 -15.23 20.18
N LYS A 311 2.50 -14.38 21.22
CA LYS A 311 1.72 -13.14 21.19
C LYS A 311 2.39 -12.16 20.22
N SER A 312 1.78 -11.89 19.06
CA SER A 312 2.19 -10.81 18.15
C SER A 312 1.27 -9.60 18.34
N GLY A 313 1.74 -8.61 19.10
CA GLY A 313 1.14 -7.28 19.12
C GLY A 313 1.70 -6.47 17.94
N VAL A 314 0.82 -5.99 17.06
CA VAL A 314 1.21 -5.06 15.98
C VAL A 314 1.36 -3.67 16.60
N ARG A 315 2.55 -3.09 16.51
CA ARG A 315 2.85 -1.70 16.86
C ARG A 315 2.81 -0.87 15.59
N LEU A 316 1.94 0.15 15.55
CA LEU A 316 1.94 1.17 14.51
C LEU A 316 2.31 2.50 15.14
N ASP A 317 3.39 3.10 14.65
CA ASP A 317 3.83 4.42 15.06
C ASP A 317 3.15 5.47 14.17
N TYR A 318 2.02 6.02 14.62
CA TYR A 318 1.27 7.09 13.95
C TYR A 318 1.76 8.48 14.34
N LYS A 319 3.07 8.61 14.51
CA LYS A 319 3.70 9.86 14.93
C LYS A 319 4.42 10.50 13.76
N ASN A 320 3.81 10.40 12.59
CA ASN A 320 4.22 11.15 11.42
C ASN A 320 3.31 12.37 11.31
N LYS A 321 3.91 13.57 11.26
CA LYS A 321 3.25 14.77 10.72
C LYS A 321 3.02 14.58 9.21
N ALA A 322 2.42 13.46 8.81
CA ALA A 322 2.13 13.16 7.44
C ALA A 322 1.10 14.19 6.99
N ARG A 323 1.56 15.11 6.13
CA ARG A 323 0.64 15.79 5.21
C ARG A 323 -0.22 14.68 4.58
N PRO A 324 -1.54 14.84 4.47
CA PRO A 324 -2.36 13.84 3.82
C PRO A 324 -1.75 13.54 2.45
N PHE A 325 -1.63 12.25 2.12
CA PHE A 325 -0.88 11.79 0.95
C PHE A 325 -1.37 12.47 -0.34
N PHE A 326 -2.66 12.81 -0.36
CA PHE A 326 -3.25 13.82 -1.24
C PHE A 326 -3.57 15.07 -0.42
N PRO A 327 -3.07 16.26 -0.79
CA PRO A 327 -3.45 17.51 -0.11
C PRO A 327 -4.97 17.74 -0.21
N PRO A 328 -5.60 18.44 0.75
CA PRO A 328 -6.94 18.96 0.57
C PRO A 328 -6.99 19.89 -0.66
N SER A 329 -8.13 19.97 -1.32
CA SER A 329 -8.30 20.83 -2.50
C SER A 329 -8.04 22.31 -2.13
N GLU A 330 -7.48 23.11 -3.05
CA GLU A 330 -7.15 24.54 -2.84
C GLU A 330 -8.39 25.45 -2.57
N THR A 331 -9.57 24.87 -2.35
CA THR A 331 -10.81 25.60 -1.99
C THR A 331 -11.16 25.56 -0.50
N GLU A 332 -10.35 24.91 0.35
CA GLU A 332 -10.47 25.02 1.81
C GLU A 332 -9.97 26.39 2.29
N THR A 333 -10.84 27.39 2.24
CA THR A 333 -10.59 28.68 2.89
C THR A 333 -10.49 28.49 4.39
N ARG A 334 -9.30 28.78 4.93
CA ARG A 334 -9.01 28.96 6.36
C ARG A 334 -10.08 29.91 6.97
N PRO A 335 -10.76 29.54 8.07
CA PRO A 335 -11.70 30.46 8.71
C PRO A 335 -10.94 31.73 9.12
N ALA A 336 -11.50 32.88 8.78
CA ALA A 336 -10.93 34.18 9.12
C ALA A 336 -10.73 34.28 10.65
N PRO A 337 -9.60 34.81 11.13
CA PRO A 337 -9.41 35.00 12.55
C PRO A 337 -10.47 35.96 13.10
N HIS A 338 -11.06 35.61 14.24
CA HIS A 338 -11.98 36.46 14.99
C HIS A 338 -11.33 37.84 15.25
N GLU A 339 -11.93 38.90 14.73
CA GLU A 339 -11.60 40.27 15.12
C GLU A 339 -12.05 40.53 16.57
N PRO A 340 -11.19 41.06 17.45
CA PRO A 340 -11.61 41.58 18.73
C PRO A 340 -12.33 42.93 18.54
N ALA A 341 -13.40 43.13 19.29
CA ALA A 341 -14.22 44.32 19.26
C ALA A 341 -13.46 45.59 19.71
N GLY A 342 -13.57 46.65 18.91
CA GLY A 342 -13.52 48.05 19.37
C GLY A 342 -12.34 48.90 18.92
N ALA A 343 -12.56 49.76 17.90
CA ALA A 343 -11.98 51.10 17.75
C ALA A 343 -12.62 51.84 16.55
N PRO A 344 -12.67 53.19 16.54
CA PRO A 344 -13.66 53.96 15.77
C PRO A 344 -13.28 54.19 14.29
N ARG A 345 -14.33 54.34 13.47
CA ARG A 345 -14.28 54.59 12.01
C ARG A 345 -13.85 56.02 11.70
N GLU A 346 -12.84 56.19 10.83
CA GLU A 346 -12.59 57.44 10.11
C GLU A 346 -13.19 57.39 8.69
N PRO A 347 -13.72 58.50 8.15
CA PRO A 347 -14.40 58.52 6.86
C PRO A 347 -13.46 58.92 5.70
N GLY A 348 -13.58 58.23 4.57
CA GLY A 348 -13.29 58.81 3.26
C GLY A 348 -12.32 58.02 2.37
N ARG A 349 -12.87 57.27 1.41
CA ARG A 349 -12.40 57.26 0.01
C ARG A 349 -13.44 56.64 -0.92
N VAL A 350 -13.60 57.29 -2.06
CA VAL A 350 -14.57 57.07 -3.15
C VAL A 350 -14.24 55.79 -3.93
N PRO A 351 -15.22 55.03 -4.46
CA PRO A 351 -14.94 53.82 -5.22
C PRO A 351 -14.48 54.13 -6.67
N HIS A 352 -13.42 53.46 -7.12
CA HIS A 352 -13.08 53.35 -8.54
C HIS A 352 -13.64 52.03 -9.10
N GLU A 353 -14.34 52.12 -10.23
CA GLU A 353 -14.89 51.00 -11.00
C GLU A 353 -13.77 50.09 -11.56
N PRO A 354 -14.03 48.78 -11.77
CA PRO A 354 -13.03 47.87 -12.30
C PRO A 354 -12.92 47.95 -13.83
N GLU A 355 -11.71 48.25 -14.32
CA GLU A 355 -11.34 48.08 -15.73
C GLU A 355 -11.37 46.60 -16.14
N GLN A 356 -12.05 46.34 -17.25
CA GLN A 356 -12.07 45.07 -17.96
C GLN A 356 -10.69 44.81 -18.59
N SER A 357 -10.02 43.72 -18.20
CA SER A 357 -8.78 43.26 -18.86
C SER A 357 -9.03 42.04 -19.75
N ALA A 358 -8.39 42.11 -20.93
CA ALA A 358 -8.60 41.33 -22.14
C ALA A 358 -8.05 39.88 -22.07
N PRO A 359 -8.42 38.98 -23.02
CA PRO A 359 -8.16 37.54 -22.92
C PRO A 359 -6.71 37.15 -23.27
N VAL A 360 -6.18 36.19 -22.51
CA VAL A 360 -4.87 35.53 -22.73
C VAL A 360 -4.97 34.52 -23.89
N PRO A 361 -4.12 34.57 -24.92
CA PRO A 361 -4.14 33.62 -26.03
C PRO A 361 -3.36 32.33 -25.67
N GLY A 362 -3.94 31.16 -25.92
CA GLY A 362 -3.24 29.88 -25.73
C GLY A 362 -4.08 28.63 -25.44
N ARG A 363 -5.42 28.68 -25.49
CA ARG A 363 -6.25 27.46 -25.43
C ARG A 363 -6.26 26.79 -26.80
N THR A 364 -5.73 25.58 -26.88
CA THR A 364 -5.98 24.64 -27.98
C THR A 364 -7.50 24.38 -28.10
N PRO A 365 -8.04 24.21 -29.32
CA PRO A 365 -9.47 23.94 -29.50
C PRO A 365 -9.83 22.59 -28.87
N HIS A 366 -10.86 22.59 -28.02
CA HIS A 366 -11.50 21.37 -27.55
C HIS A 366 -12.05 20.59 -28.75
N GLU A 367 -11.67 19.32 -28.90
CA GLU A 367 -12.41 18.37 -29.74
C GLU A 367 -13.85 18.26 -29.22
N PRO A 368 -14.89 18.49 -30.05
CA PRO A 368 -16.26 18.38 -29.60
C PRO A 368 -16.71 16.91 -29.56
N GLY A 369 -17.16 16.43 -28.40
CA GLY A 369 -18.03 15.25 -28.32
C GLY A 369 -17.65 14.11 -27.36
N ARG A 370 -16.57 14.20 -26.57
CA ARG A 370 -16.30 13.19 -25.52
C ARG A 370 -16.78 13.72 -24.18
N GLU A 371 -17.74 13.04 -23.55
CA GLU A 371 -18.07 13.32 -22.15
C GLU A 371 -16.77 13.26 -21.32
N PRO A 372 -16.55 14.20 -20.39
CA PRO A 372 -15.34 14.20 -19.57
C PRO A 372 -15.27 12.90 -18.78
N SER A 373 -14.10 12.23 -18.84
CA SER A 373 -13.89 10.99 -18.09
C SER A 373 -14.17 11.22 -16.61
N ALA A 374 -14.93 10.32 -16.00
CA ALA A 374 -15.18 10.33 -14.57
C ALA A 374 -13.90 10.05 -13.75
N VAL A 375 -12.85 9.52 -14.38
CA VAL A 375 -11.52 9.35 -13.80
C VAL A 375 -10.66 10.57 -14.16
N GLN A 376 -10.16 11.26 -13.14
CA GLN A 376 -9.32 12.44 -13.28
C GLN A 376 -7.87 12.09 -12.99
N THR A 377 -6.94 12.69 -13.73
CA THR A 377 -5.49 12.55 -13.52
C THR A 377 -4.83 13.91 -13.30
N ARG A 378 -3.83 13.96 -12.43
CA ARG A 378 -2.98 15.13 -12.19
C ARG A 378 -1.52 14.71 -12.21
N GLY A 379 -0.81 15.06 -13.28
CA GLY A 379 0.59 14.70 -13.49
C GLY A 379 0.97 14.66 -14.98
N PRO A 380 2.18 14.17 -15.31
CA PRO A 380 3.19 13.70 -14.36
C PRO A 380 3.87 14.87 -13.63
N TYR A 381 4.27 14.65 -12.38
CA TYR A 381 5.13 15.55 -11.61
C TYR A 381 6.25 14.76 -10.94
N ARG A 382 7.30 15.46 -10.48
CA ARG A 382 8.42 14.83 -9.77
C ARG A 382 8.06 14.61 -8.31
N LEU A 383 8.20 13.37 -7.86
CA LEU A 383 8.16 13.00 -6.44
C LEU A 383 9.58 12.70 -5.96
N GLU A 384 10.11 13.56 -5.10
CA GLU A 384 11.43 13.39 -4.50
C GLU A 384 11.35 12.59 -3.21
N LEU A 385 12.19 11.57 -3.09
CA LEU A 385 12.39 10.76 -1.89
C LEU A 385 13.86 10.86 -1.48
N PRO A 386 14.22 10.52 -0.22
CA PRO A 386 15.59 10.61 0.26
C PRO A 386 16.64 9.91 -0.63
N ASN A 387 16.26 8.83 -1.32
CA ASN A 387 17.17 8.02 -2.12
C ASN A 387 16.88 8.03 -3.64
N LEU A 388 15.75 8.57 -4.11
CA LEU A 388 15.31 8.49 -5.51
C LEU A 388 14.35 9.61 -5.88
N VAL A 389 14.19 9.86 -7.18
CA VAL A 389 13.12 10.68 -7.75
C VAL A 389 12.26 9.81 -8.66
N HIS A 390 10.94 9.94 -8.55
CA HIS A 390 9.96 9.27 -9.43
C HIS A 390 9.14 10.26 -10.25
N LEU A 391 8.65 9.83 -11.41
CA LEU A 391 7.46 10.46 -11.99
C LEU A 391 6.23 9.94 -11.26
N ALA A 392 5.33 10.86 -10.90
CA ALA A 392 4.10 10.59 -10.18
C ALA A 392 2.90 11.17 -10.92
N THR A 393 1.81 10.42 -10.97
CA THR A 393 0.49 10.90 -11.40
C THR A 393 -0.54 10.50 -10.35
N ASP A 394 -1.25 11.48 -9.83
CA ASP A 394 -2.39 11.26 -8.94
C ASP A 394 -3.63 10.96 -9.80
N VAL A 395 -4.37 9.91 -9.44
CA VAL A 395 -5.60 9.47 -10.10
C VAL A 395 -6.75 9.55 -9.11
N THR A 396 -7.85 10.19 -9.49
CA THR A 396 -9.07 10.30 -8.68
C THR A 396 -10.24 9.73 -9.44
N ALA A 397 -11.05 8.88 -8.81
CA ALA A 397 -12.23 8.27 -9.42
C ALA A 397 -13.39 8.18 -8.41
N PRO A 398 -14.65 8.36 -8.83
CA PRO A 398 -15.79 8.06 -7.96
C PRO A 398 -15.84 6.56 -7.63
N ILE A 399 -16.41 6.21 -6.48
CA ILE A 399 -16.67 4.81 -6.10
C ILE A 399 -18.16 4.54 -6.31
N PRO A 400 -18.55 3.60 -7.20
CA PRO A 400 -19.95 3.29 -7.41
C PRO A 400 -20.67 2.83 -6.14
N PRO A 401 -21.99 3.02 -6.04
CA PRO A 401 -22.80 2.43 -4.97
C PRO A 401 -22.58 0.92 -4.87
N GLY A 402 -22.52 0.40 -3.65
CA GLY A 402 -22.31 -1.03 -3.40
C GLY A 402 -20.90 -1.58 -3.67
N LYS A 403 -19.97 -0.77 -4.21
CA LYS A 403 -18.57 -1.16 -4.40
C LYS A 403 -17.72 -0.86 -3.17
N THR A 404 -16.70 -1.66 -2.91
CA THR A 404 -15.75 -1.44 -1.82
C THR A 404 -14.34 -1.22 -2.35
N VAL A 405 -13.42 -0.86 -1.46
CA VAL A 405 -11.98 -0.78 -1.79
C VAL A 405 -11.47 -2.05 -2.47
N PHE A 406 -12.02 -3.23 -2.13
CA PHE A 406 -11.59 -4.50 -2.72
C PHE A 406 -12.05 -4.69 -4.17
N ASP A 407 -13.22 -4.18 -4.55
CA ASP A 407 -13.65 -4.19 -5.96
C ASP A 407 -12.68 -3.39 -6.84
N LEU A 408 -12.27 -2.21 -6.35
CA LEU A 408 -11.36 -1.33 -7.07
C LEU A 408 -9.94 -1.94 -7.13
N LEU A 409 -9.43 -2.47 -6.00
CA LEU A 409 -8.17 -3.21 -5.98
C LEU A 409 -8.20 -4.39 -6.96
N GLY A 410 -9.33 -5.09 -7.03
CA GLY A 410 -9.54 -6.24 -7.90
C GLY A 410 -9.48 -5.92 -9.40
N VAL A 411 -9.64 -4.67 -9.83
CA VAL A 411 -9.49 -4.29 -11.24
C VAL A 411 -8.10 -3.71 -11.54
N ILE A 412 -7.49 -2.98 -10.59
CA ILE A 412 -6.21 -2.29 -10.82
C ILE A 412 -4.97 -3.11 -10.48
N HIS A 413 -5.02 -4.01 -9.48
CA HIS A 413 -3.88 -4.83 -9.10
C HIS A 413 -3.73 -6.05 -10.04
N PRO A 414 -2.52 -6.51 -10.36
CA PRO A 414 -1.28 -5.74 -10.34
C PRO A 414 -1.27 -4.70 -11.45
N THR A 415 -0.69 -3.54 -11.14
CA THR A 415 -0.47 -2.46 -12.11
C THR A 415 0.72 -2.78 -13.01
N ALA A 416 0.87 -2.05 -14.12
CA ALA A 416 2.06 -2.13 -14.95
C ALA A 416 3.32 -1.55 -14.26
N ALA A 417 3.19 -0.87 -13.11
CA ALA A 417 4.32 -0.44 -12.28
C ALA A 417 5.01 -1.63 -11.58
N VAL A 418 4.27 -2.71 -11.30
CA VAL A 418 4.79 -3.88 -10.57
C VAL A 418 4.73 -5.21 -11.34
N ALA A 419 3.93 -5.33 -12.39
CA ALA A 419 3.88 -6.51 -13.24
C ALA A 419 4.33 -6.21 -14.68
N GLY A 420 3.54 -5.43 -15.42
CA GLY A 420 3.81 -5.12 -16.82
C GLY A 420 2.53 -5.04 -17.65
N LEU A 421 2.68 -4.94 -18.98
CA LEU A 421 1.57 -4.83 -19.92
C LEU A 421 1.90 -5.56 -21.25
N PRO A 422 0.98 -6.36 -21.83
CA PRO A 422 -0.31 -6.80 -21.28
C PRO A 422 -0.16 -7.60 -19.97
N ARG A 423 -1.12 -7.45 -19.04
CA ARG A 423 -1.03 -7.98 -17.66
C ARG A 423 -0.74 -9.48 -17.63
N GLU A 424 -1.51 -10.28 -18.37
CA GLU A 424 -1.36 -11.74 -18.37
C GLU A 424 -0.04 -12.23 -18.99
N VAL A 425 0.46 -11.53 -20.01
CA VAL A 425 1.76 -11.86 -20.60
C VAL A 425 2.87 -11.60 -19.60
N ALA A 426 2.83 -10.46 -18.91
CA ALA A 426 3.81 -10.11 -17.89
C ALA A 426 3.76 -11.07 -16.69
N LEU A 427 2.56 -11.41 -16.19
CA LEU A 427 2.40 -12.40 -15.12
C LEU A 427 2.88 -13.79 -15.54
N GLY A 428 2.57 -14.23 -16.76
CA GLY A 428 3.09 -15.48 -17.32
C GLY A 428 4.61 -15.50 -17.42
N PHE A 429 5.23 -14.38 -17.78
CA PHE A 429 6.68 -14.23 -17.77
C PHE A 429 7.25 -14.34 -16.35
N ILE A 430 6.74 -13.55 -15.41
CA ILE A 430 7.21 -13.52 -14.01
C ILE A 430 7.15 -14.92 -13.39
N ARG A 431 6.02 -15.63 -13.55
CA ARG A 431 5.82 -16.99 -13.03
C ARG A 431 6.86 -18.00 -13.54
N ARG A 432 7.37 -17.83 -14.76
CA ARG A 432 8.35 -18.74 -15.37
C ARG A 432 9.79 -18.40 -15.01
N GLN A 433 10.10 -17.12 -14.80
CA GLN A 433 11.48 -16.63 -14.74
C GLN A 433 11.95 -16.31 -13.31
N GLU A 434 11.04 -15.93 -12.42
CA GLU A 434 11.36 -15.43 -11.08
C GLU A 434 11.06 -16.44 -9.97
N LEU A 435 11.59 -16.15 -8.78
CA LEU A 435 11.11 -16.75 -7.53
C LEU A 435 9.75 -16.16 -7.17
N ASP A 436 8.97 -16.89 -6.37
CA ASP A 436 7.71 -16.37 -5.85
C ASP A 436 7.94 -15.07 -5.07
N ARG A 437 7.18 -14.04 -5.43
CA ARG A 437 7.20 -12.73 -4.78
C ARG A 437 6.55 -12.78 -3.40
N GLY A 438 5.76 -13.80 -3.10
CA GLY A 438 4.97 -13.85 -1.88
C GLY A 438 4.06 -12.62 -1.84
N ARG A 439 4.19 -11.83 -0.76
CA ARG A 439 3.46 -10.56 -0.59
C ARG A 439 4.21 -9.31 -1.09
N TYR A 440 5.45 -9.44 -1.57
CA TYR A 440 6.16 -8.30 -2.17
C TYR A 440 5.42 -7.80 -3.42
N ALA A 441 5.28 -6.48 -3.55
CA ALA A 441 4.51 -5.81 -4.59
C ALA A 441 3.00 -6.17 -4.62
N GLY A 442 2.49 -6.89 -3.61
CA GLY A 442 1.06 -7.05 -3.37
C GLY A 442 0.46 -5.84 -2.64
N PRO A 443 -0.87 -5.69 -2.61
CA PRO A 443 -1.53 -4.65 -1.83
C PRO A 443 -1.34 -4.87 -0.33
N VAL A 444 -0.94 -3.83 0.41
CA VAL A 444 -0.80 -3.84 1.88
C VAL A 444 -1.45 -2.61 2.47
N GLY A 445 -2.23 -2.78 3.52
CA GLY A 445 -3.15 -1.73 3.92
C GLY A 445 -4.06 -2.08 5.10
N TRP A 446 -5.12 -1.30 5.20
CA TRP A 446 -6.20 -1.53 6.14
C TRP A 446 -7.56 -1.22 5.50
N VAL A 447 -8.60 -1.87 6.02
CA VAL A 447 -10.00 -1.69 5.61
C VAL A 447 -10.88 -1.50 6.85
N ASP A 448 -11.91 -0.67 6.75
CA ASP A 448 -12.94 -0.53 7.79
C ASP A 448 -14.24 -1.28 7.44
N ALA A 449 -15.12 -1.40 8.43
CA ALA A 449 -16.42 -2.04 8.28
C ALA A 449 -17.36 -1.34 7.27
N ARG A 450 -17.04 -0.12 6.81
CA ARG A 450 -17.82 0.63 5.81
C ARG A 450 -17.36 0.36 4.38
N GLY A 451 -16.37 -0.53 4.20
CA GLY A 451 -15.78 -0.88 2.90
C GLY A 451 -14.80 0.17 2.37
N GLY A 452 -14.43 1.17 3.18
CA GLY A 452 -13.36 2.12 2.90
C GLY A 452 -12.00 1.61 3.40
N GLY A 453 -10.91 2.22 2.97
CA GLY A 453 -9.58 1.76 3.36
C GLY A 453 -8.44 2.47 2.65
N GLN A 454 -7.21 2.08 2.99
CA GLN A 454 -5.99 2.50 2.31
C GLN A 454 -5.12 1.30 2.04
N PHE A 455 -4.65 1.18 0.81
CA PHE A 455 -3.76 0.13 0.37
C PHE A 455 -2.64 0.74 -0.46
N ALA A 456 -1.42 0.48 -0.04
CA ALA A 456 -0.22 0.78 -0.79
C ALA A 456 0.28 -0.48 -1.52
N LEU A 457 1.20 -0.32 -2.47
CA LEU A 457 1.98 -1.45 -2.97
C LEU A 457 3.10 -1.76 -1.97
N ALA A 458 3.25 -3.02 -1.59
CA ALA A 458 4.31 -3.49 -0.70
C ALA A 458 5.68 -3.45 -1.40
N LEU A 459 6.23 -2.24 -1.53
CA LEU A 459 7.55 -1.95 -2.07
C LEU A 459 8.48 -1.46 -0.96
N ARG A 460 9.79 -1.48 -1.21
CA ARG A 460 10.81 -1.03 -0.26
C ARG A 460 10.63 -1.70 1.11
N CYS A 461 10.34 -2.99 1.05
CA CYS A 461 9.93 -3.79 2.19
C CYS A 461 10.73 -5.09 2.26
N ALA A 462 10.65 -5.72 3.42
CA ALA A 462 11.20 -7.05 3.64
C ALA A 462 10.19 -7.91 4.41
N GLN A 463 10.20 -9.20 4.11
CA GLN A 463 9.58 -10.21 4.95
C GLN A 463 10.56 -10.58 6.05
N VAL A 464 10.13 -10.39 7.30
CA VAL A 464 10.91 -10.74 8.49
C VAL A 464 10.58 -12.17 8.92
N SER A 465 11.62 -12.92 9.27
CA SER A 465 11.56 -14.22 9.94
C SER A 465 12.45 -14.20 11.18
N GLU A 466 12.41 -15.26 11.99
CA GLU A 466 13.25 -15.34 13.19
C GLU A 466 14.75 -15.35 12.89
N ARG A 467 15.16 -15.62 11.64
CA ARG A 467 16.57 -15.81 11.26
C ARG A 467 17.05 -14.88 10.15
N ALA A 468 16.16 -14.15 9.51
CA ALA A 468 16.52 -13.33 8.36
C ALA A 468 15.51 -12.21 8.10
N VAL A 469 16.03 -11.14 7.50
CA VAL A 469 15.26 -10.08 6.82
C VAL A 469 15.39 -10.34 5.31
N SER A 470 14.28 -10.69 4.65
CA SER A 470 14.25 -11.05 3.22
C SER A 470 13.61 -9.93 2.41
N ALA A 471 14.43 -9.16 1.70
CA ALA A 471 13.96 -8.07 0.85
C ALA A 471 13.77 -8.53 -0.60
N GLN A 472 12.82 -7.90 -1.29
CA GLN A 472 12.67 -8.03 -2.73
C GLN A 472 12.63 -6.65 -3.38
N VAL A 473 13.21 -6.53 -4.57
CA VAL A 473 13.34 -5.28 -5.33
C VAL A 473 13.20 -5.55 -6.82
N GLY A 474 12.61 -4.62 -7.55
CA GLY A 474 12.37 -4.78 -8.98
C GLY A 474 12.49 -3.50 -9.79
N ALA A 475 12.63 -3.67 -11.10
CA ALA A 475 12.82 -2.62 -12.10
C ALA A 475 11.88 -2.83 -13.30
N GLY A 476 11.38 -1.73 -13.86
CA GLY A 476 10.49 -1.74 -15.01
C GLY A 476 11.28 -1.85 -16.30
N ILE A 477 11.17 -2.98 -16.99
CA ILE A 477 11.95 -3.27 -18.19
C ILE A 477 11.21 -2.77 -19.43
N MET A 478 11.93 -2.01 -20.25
CA MET A 478 11.52 -1.46 -21.53
C MET A 478 12.43 -1.99 -22.65
N ALA A 479 12.10 -1.72 -23.92
CA ALA A 479 12.83 -2.26 -25.08
C ALA A 479 14.31 -1.82 -25.16
N ASP A 480 14.64 -0.72 -24.50
CA ASP A 480 15.95 -0.06 -24.42
C ASP A 480 16.63 -0.23 -23.04
N SER A 481 16.06 -1.06 -22.15
CA SER A 481 16.66 -1.37 -20.85
C SER A 481 17.99 -2.11 -20.99
N ASP A 482 18.98 -1.69 -20.17
CA ASP A 482 20.29 -2.33 -20.04
C ASP A 482 20.36 -3.17 -18.75
N PRO A 483 20.70 -4.47 -18.81
CA PRO A 483 20.72 -5.34 -17.63
C PRO A 483 21.52 -4.80 -16.44
N GLN A 484 22.69 -4.19 -16.68
CA GLN A 484 23.52 -3.66 -15.60
C GLN A 484 22.90 -2.41 -14.98
N GLY A 485 22.40 -1.48 -15.79
CA GLY A 485 21.67 -0.31 -15.35
C GLY A 485 20.45 -0.66 -14.49
N GLU A 486 19.64 -1.62 -14.94
CA GLU A 486 18.46 -2.07 -14.20
C GLU A 486 18.83 -2.76 -12.87
N PHE A 487 19.95 -3.50 -12.84
CA PHE A 487 20.45 -4.06 -11.58
C PHE A 487 20.86 -2.96 -10.59
N LEU A 488 21.58 -1.94 -11.04
CA LEU A 488 21.97 -0.79 -10.20
C LEU A 488 20.74 0.00 -9.70
N GLU A 489 19.68 0.10 -10.50
CA GLU A 489 18.41 0.67 -10.05
C GLU A 489 17.81 -0.14 -8.89
N THR A 490 17.81 -1.47 -8.99
CA THR A 490 17.31 -2.31 -7.89
C THR A 490 18.15 -2.16 -6.61
N GLU A 491 19.46 -1.97 -6.71
CA GLU A 491 20.34 -1.67 -5.56
C GLU A 491 19.98 -0.33 -4.89
N ALA A 492 19.67 0.70 -5.68
CA ALA A 492 19.20 1.98 -5.14
C ALA A 492 17.82 1.85 -4.47
N LYS A 493 16.94 1.00 -5.02
CA LYS A 493 15.62 0.69 -4.45
C LYS A 493 15.70 -0.16 -3.16
N LEU A 494 16.79 -0.88 -2.94
CA LEU A 494 17.03 -1.69 -1.73
C LEU A 494 17.45 -0.84 -0.51
N ALA A 495 17.92 0.38 -0.74
CA ALA A 495 18.46 1.27 0.29
C ALA A 495 17.56 1.42 1.54
N PRO A 496 16.22 1.58 1.44
CA PRO A 496 15.39 1.74 2.64
C PRO A 496 15.52 0.60 3.65
N ILE A 497 15.58 -0.64 3.17
CA ILE A 497 15.82 -1.80 4.05
C ILE A 497 17.30 -1.87 4.44
N ARG A 498 18.22 -1.81 3.48
CA ARG A 498 19.66 -1.95 3.72
C ARG A 498 20.18 -0.96 4.77
N ASP A 499 19.72 0.28 4.74
CA ASP A 499 20.17 1.33 5.63
C ASP A 499 19.71 1.16 7.09
N CYS A 500 18.74 0.26 7.31
CA CYS A 500 18.28 -0.15 8.65
C CYS A 500 19.11 -1.30 9.22
N LEU A 501 20.02 -1.89 8.43
CA LEU A 501 20.80 -3.08 8.79
C LEU A 501 22.24 -2.70 9.14
N ASP A 502 22.85 -3.50 10.01
CA ASP A 502 24.24 -3.38 10.45
C ASP A 502 25.03 -4.60 10.01
N PHE A 503 26.00 -4.41 9.11
CA PHE A 503 26.83 -5.46 8.54
C PHE A 503 28.16 -5.64 9.30
N ASP A 504 28.51 -4.70 10.18
CA ASP A 504 29.79 -4.70 10.89
C ASP A 504 29.71 -5.47 12.23
N ALA A 505 28.54 -6.04 12.55
CA ALA A 505 28.30 -6.77 13.78
C ALA A 505 29.04 -8.13 13.86
N ASP A 506 29.53 -8.65 12.73
CA ASP A 506 30.39 -9.85 12.68
C ASP A 506 31.86 -9.55 13.08
N CYS A 507 32.24 -8.28 13.27
CA CYS A 507 33.61 -7.87 13.62
C CYS A 507 33.90 -7.88 15.14
N PHE A 508 32.93 -8.27 15.97
CA PHE A 508 33.04 -8.28 17.44
C PHE A 508 32.55 -9.61 18.03
N GLU A 509 33.13 -10.74 17.63
CA GLU A 509 33.19 -11.95 18.47
C GLU A 509 34.59 -12.56 18.44
#